data_AF-A0A914ZQ21-F1
#
_entry.id   AF-A0A914ZQ21-F1
#
_cell.length_a   1.000
_cell.length_b   1.000
_cell.length_c   1.000
_cell.angle_alpha   90.00
_cell.angle_beta   90.00
_cell.angle_gamma   90.00
#
_symmetry.space_group_name_H-M   'P 1'
#
loop_
_entity.id
_entity.type
_entity.pdbx_description
1 polymer ?
#
loop_
_entity_poly.entity_id
_entity_poly.type
_entity_poly.pdbx_seq_one_letter_code
_entity_poly.pdbx_strand_id
1 'polypeptide(L)'
;YVKVRDLDLSDDDNGESKEIIRLLHEILLKQYEKEPSSRTIIFVTTRMLAEKLAEHLNECRIVDGGPRAIGFVTSLRKVLVATSVAEEGLDISACNLIIKYNNTGSERSLIQRRGRARAKNSRSILLALDGSIEKRELENIQKEELMRLCLRHIQTKSEEQMKNLVHEKIREHKALRETALAQRKERRALLAERSFDLCCRMCGAFICKSSDMRVACENQYVCCDPTIWERIEPRVHSSSKAISIATLVGKPYCKGTESCECNEAIGTIIRLYGAFLPTISARAIVVDDKDEPGRMRDEKKWETISREKFFIEPITERDLKVMLAALLNYSKEMHCVLEAEVQMVAERAVADAKRERKHVIKYTIDD
;
A
#
# COMPACT_ATOMS: atom_id res chain seq x y z
N TYR A 1 15.17 16.12 36.19
CA TYR A 1 14.88 14.80 36.79
C TYR A 1 13.74 14.17 36.02
N VAL A 2 13.98 13.06 35.32
CA VAL A 2 12.92 12.32 34.62
C VAL A 2 12.43 11.21 35.55
N LYS A 3 11.11 11.04 35.66
CA LYS A 3 10.53 9.73 35.96
C LYS A 3 9.98 9.18 34.65
N VAL A 4 10.76 8.30 34.02
CA VAL A 4 10.37 7.49 32.87
C VAL A 4 9.60 6.29 33.41
N ARG A 5 8.36 6.52 33.83
CA ARG A 5 7.40 5.45 34.12
C ARG A 5 6.19 5.45 33.19
N ASP A 6 6.13 6.38 32.24
CA ASP A 6 4.96 6.60 31.39
C ASP A 6 5.26 6.35 29.90
N LEU A 7 6.13 5.38 29.59
CA LEU A 7 6.19 4.79 28.24
C LEU A 7 5.12 3.71 28.13
N ASP A 8 3.86 4.14 28.12
CA ASP A 8 2.71 3.29 27.83
C ASP A 8 2.72 2.88 26.35
N LEU A 9 3.20 1.66 26.11
CA LEU A 9 2.50 0.74 25.23
C LEU A 9 1.12 0.52 25.90
N SER A 10 0.07 1.07 25.30
CA SER A 10 -1.31 1.04 25.80
C SER A 10 -1.67 -0.26 26.55
N ASP A 11 -2.32 -0.10 27.70
CA ASP A 11 -2.82 -1.08 28.69
C ASP A 11 -3.80 -2.18 28.17
N ASP A 12 -3.63 -2.64 26.93
CA ASP A 12 -4.24 -3.85 26.37
C ASP A 12 -3.16 -4.83 25.82
N ASP A 13 -1.88 -4.60 26.14
CA ASP A 13 -0.75 -5.31 25.54
C ASP A 13 -0.46 -6.63 26.29
N ASN A 14 -0.87 -7.73 25.66
CA ASN A 14 -0.64 -9.12 26.05
C ASN A 14 0.81 -9.33 26.51
N GLY A 15 1.05 -10.09 27.59
CA GLY A 15 2.41 -10.32 28.14
C GLY A 15 3.46 -10.82 27.12
N GLU A 16 3.00 -11.40 26.02
CA GLU A 16 3.78 -11.86 24.87
C GLU A 16 4.56 -10.73 24.15
N SER A 17 3.98 -9.53 24.03
CA SER A 17 4.64 -8.37 23.39
C SER A 17 5.89 -7.92 24.17
N LYS A 18 5.82 -7.94 25.51
CA LYS A 18 6.96 -7.63 26.37
C LYS A 18 8.02 -8.72 26.32
N GLU A 19 7.60 -9.98 26.18
CA GLU A 19 8.50 -11.12 26.09
C GLU A 19 9.31 -11.16 24.78
N ILE A 20 8.69 -10.91 23.63
CA ILE A 20 9.40 -10.89 22.34
C ILE A 20 10.45 -9.77 22.27
N ILE A 21 10.19 -8.62 22.90
CA ILE A 21 11.14 -7.51 23.01
C ILE A 21 12.31 -7.92 23.92
N ARG A 22 12.03 -8.57 25.05
CA ARG A 22 13.07 -9.10 25.96
C ARG A 22 13.99 -10.10 25.25
N LEU A 23 13.42 -11.02 24.46
CA LEU A 23 14.18 -11.99 23.67
C LEU A 23 15.03 -11.30 22.60
N LEU A 24 14.48 -10.31 21.90
CA LEU A 24 15.23 -9.52 20.93
C LEU A 24 16.45 -8.84 21.58
N HIS A 25 16.26 -8.24 22.76
CA HIS A 25 17.35 -7.62 23.51
C HIS A 25 18.43 -8.61 23.88
N GLU A 26 18.06 -9.79 24.39
CA GLU A 26 19.00 -10.84 24.78
C GLU A 26 19.83 -11.34 23.59
N ILE A 27 19.19 -11.51 22.43
CA ILE A 27 19.86 -11.93 21.18
C ILE A 27 20.89 -10.89 20.74
N LEU A 28 20.51 -9.61 20.73
CA LEU A 28 21.39 -8.54 20.30
C LEU A 28 22.58 -8.39 21.26
N LEU A 29 22.33 -8.37 22.58
CA LEU A 29 23.40 -8.27 23.58
C LEU A 29 24.42 -9.39 23.42
N LYS A 30 23.97 -10.66 23.37
CA LYS A 30 24.86 -11.82 23.18
C LYS A 30 25.64 -11.74 21.86
N GLN A 31 25.01 -11.26 20.78
CA GLN A 31 25.68 -11.15 19.48
C GLN A 31 26.79 -10.09 19.52
N TYR A 32 26.52 -8.91 20.07
CA TYR A 32 27.49 -7.80 20.09
C TYR A 32 28.55 -7.96 21.19
N GLU A 33 28.27 -8.69 22.25
CA GLU A 33 29.27 -9.13 23.24
C GLU A 33 30.27 -10.10 22.62
N LYS A 34 29.78 -11.08 21.84
CA LYS A 34 30.63 -12.08 21.18
C LYS A 34 31.39 -11.53 19.97
N GLU A 35 30.73 -10.72 19.15
CA GLU A 35 31.28 -10.18 17.91
C GLU A 35 30.90 -8.69 17.75
N PRO A 36 31.68 -7.76 18.35
CA PRO A 36 31.36 -6.33 18.35
C PRO A 36 31.32 -5.66 16.97
N SER A 37 31.93 -6.31 15.96
CA SER A 37 31.93 -5.90 14.54
C SER A 37 30.70 -6.39 13.78
N SER A 38 29.78 -7.10 14.43
CA SER A 38 28.56 -7.61 13.80
C SER A 38 27.73 -6.50 13.16
N ARG A 39 26.97 -6.88 12.14
CA ARG A 39 25.96 -6.05 11.50
C ARG A 39 24.64 -6.82 11.47
N THR A 40 23.62 -6.22 12.07
CA THR A 40 22.30 -6.82 12.22
C THR A 40 21.27 -6.07 11.39
N ILE A 41 20.39 -6.81 10.71
CA ILE A 41 19.16 -6.26 10.14
C ILE A 41 17.94 -6.91 10.80
N ILE A 42 16.98 -6.09 11.21
CA ILE A 42 15.73 -6.49 11.85
C ILE A 42 14.58 -6.14 10.91
N PHE A 43 13.91 -7.17 10.40
CA PHE A 43 12.75 -7.02 9.53
C PHE A 43 11.47 -6.95 10.36
N VAL A 44 10.69 -5.89 10.18
CA VAL A 44 9.40 -5.65 10.83
C VAL A 44 8.27 -5.46 9.79
N THR A 45 7.02 -5.55 10.23
CA THR A 45 5.84 -5.50 9.35
C THR A 45 5.47 -4.08 8.89
N THR A 46 5.61 -3.09 9.76
CA THR A 46 5.16 -1.72 9.49
C THR A 46 6.26 -0.69 9.72
N ARG A 47 6.16 0.45 9.03
CA ARG A 47 7.10 1.58 9.18
C ARG A 47 7.05 2.16 10.60
N MET A 48 5.85 2.32 11.16
CA MET A 48 5.67 2.81 12.53
C MET A 48 6.34 1.90 13.56
N LEU A 49 6.24 0.57 13.40
CA LEU A 49 6.94 -0.38 14.26
C LEU A 49 8.46 -0.27 14.09
N ALA A 50 8.95 -0.05 12.87
CA ALA A 50 10.37 0.14 12.62
C ALA A 50 10.93 1.36 13.35
N GLU A 51 10.21 2.48 13.28
CA GLU A 51 10.56 3.75 13.94
C GLU A 51 10.55 3.59 15.47
N LYS A 52 9.45 3.08 16.05
CA LYS A 52 9.33 2.84 17.50
C LYS A 52 10.37 1.86 18.03
N LEU A 53 10.61 0.76 17.33
CA LEU A 53 11.59 -0.24 17.74
C LEU A 53 13.02 0.32 17.69
N ALA A 54 13.35 1.11 16.67
CA ALA A 54 14.66 1.74 16.57
C ALA A 54 14.89 2.75 17.71
N GLU A 55 13.87 3.55 18.07
CA GLU A 55 13.92 4.46 19.23
C GLU A 55 14.17 3.68 20.53
N HIS A 56 13.38 2.65 20.79
CA HIS A 56 13.50 1.81 21.98
C HIS A 56 14.91 1.17 22.10
N LEU A 57 15.42 0.58 21.02
CA LEU A 57 16.74 -0.06 21.04
C LEU A 57 17.88 0.97 21.26
N ASN A 58 17.72 2.22 20.79
CA ASN A 58 18.68 3.30 21.06
C ASN A 58 18.63 3.75 22.54
N GLU A 59 17.44 3.81 23.16
CA GLU A 59 17.29 4.11 24.59
C GLU A 59 17.96 3.05 25.46
N CYS A 60 17.85 1.78 25.09
CA CYS A 60 18.49 0.66 25.78
C CYS A 60 20.02 0.61 25.62
N ARG A 61 20.62 1.40 24.71
CA ARG A 61 22.08 1.48 24.47
C ARG A 61 22.74 0.11 24.23
N ILE A 62 22.08 -0.77 23.47
CA ILE A 62 22.57 -2.15 23.21
C ILE A 62 23.89 -2.17 22.43
N VAL A 63 24.20 -1.10 21.69
CA VAL A 63 25.42 -0.97 20.89
C VAL A 63 26.16 0.30 21.31
N ASP A 64 27.43 0.17 21.69
CA ASP A 64 28.29 1.31 22.02
C ASP A 64 28.50 2.20 20.80
N GLY A 65 27.88 3.39 20.82
CA GLY A 65 27.90 4.32 19.70
C GLY A 65 26.92 5.49 19.81
N GLY A 66 26.84 6.17 20.96
CA GLY A 66 25.99 7.36 21.13
C GLY A 66 24.49 7.15 20.89
N PRO A 67 23.66 8.21 20.99
CA PRO A 67 22.19 8.11 20.89
C PRO A 67 21.66 7.79 19.47
N ARG A 68 22.51 7.39 18.53
CA ARG A 68 22.18 7.15 17.12
C ARG A 68 22.87 5.89 16.55
N ALA A 69 23.21 4.92 17.39
CA ALA A 69 23.89 3.69 16.95
C ALA A 69 23.00 2.78 16.07
N ILE A 70 21.68 2.85 16.23
CA ILE A 70 20.67 2.01 15.55
C ILE A 70 19.80 2.90 14.68
N GLY A 71 19.61 2.58 13.40
CA GLY A 71 18.89 3.45 12.49
C GLY A 71 17.90 2.76 11.58
N PHE A 72 17.22 3.60 10.81
CA PHE A 72 16.14 3.25 9.91
C PHE A 72 16.54 3.63 8.48
N VAL A 73 16.48 2.64 7.58
CA VAL A 73 16.49 2.75 6.10
C VAL A 73 17.68 3.48 5.42
N THR A 74 18.62 4.13 6.12
CA THR A 74 19.82 4.76 5.53
C THR A 74 21.10 4.47 6.34
N SER A 75 22.19 4.19 5.62
CA SER A 75 23.36 3.34 5.95
C SER A 75 24.42 3.93 6.90
N LEU A 76 25.33 3.03 7.34
CA LEU A 76 26.42 3.13 8.34
C LEU A 76 26.03 2.98 9.83
N ARG A 77 25.10 2.08 10.15
CA ARG A 77 24.82 1.68 11.54
C ARG A 77 24.97 0.17 11.72
N LYS A 78 25.36 -0.25 12.92
CA LYS A 78 25.56 -1.67 13.26
C LYS A 78 24.25 -2.44 13.24
N VAL A 79 23.15 -1.82 13.70
CA VAL A 79 21.80 -2.40 13.64
C VAL A 79 20.90 -1.54 12.76
N LEU A 80 20.21 -2.19 11.81
CA LEU A 80 19.23 -1.59 10.91
C LEU A 80 17.85 -2.20 11.17
N VAL A 81 16.84 -1.37 11.45
CA VAL A 81 15.44 -1.80 11.51
C VAL A 81 14.75 -1.39 10.21
N ALA A 82 14.14 -2.35 9.52
CA ALA A 82 13.57 -2.10 8.20
C ALA A 82 12.30 -2.92 7.92
N THR A 83 11.46 -2.40 7.02
CA THR A 83 10.31 -3.13 6.47
C THR A 83 10.72 -4.00 5.28
N SER A 84 9.77 -4.76 4.70
CA SER A 84 10.00 -5.57 3.49
C SER A 84 10.56 -4.79 2.29
N VAL A 85 10.39 -3.46 2.26
CA VAL A 85 11.01 -2.57 1.25
C VAL A 85 12.55 -2.71 1.20
N ALA A 86 13.20 -3.08 2.31
CA ALA A 86 14.64 -3.31 2.35
C ALA A 86 15.05 -4.72 1.85
N GLU A 87 14.10 -5.58 1.47
CA GLU A 87 14.40 -6.92 0.93
C GLU A 87 15.00 -6.82 -0.48
N GLU A 88 14.43 -5.96 -1.33
CA GLU A 88 14.80 -5.77 -2.73
C GLU A 88 15.47 -4.41 -2.97
N GLY A 89 16.48 -4.36 -3.84
CA GLY A 89 17.00 -3.10 -4.39
C GLY A 89 17.85 -2.18 -3.50
N LEU A 90 17.81 -2.30 -2.17
CA LEU A 90 18.66 -1.48 -1.29
C LEU A 90 20.08 -2.08 -1.18
N ASP A 91 21.11 -1.26 -1.43
CA ASP A 91 22.51 -1.66 -1.24
C ASP A 91 22.90 -1.57 0.25
N ILE A 92 22.66 -2.67 0.96
CA ILE A 92 22.97 -2.81 2.38
C ILE A 92 24.24 -3.64 2.51
N SER A 93 25.21 -3.10 3.24
CA SER A 93 26.45 -3.81 3.59
C SER A 93 26.17 -5.20 4.17
N ALA A 94 27.01 -6.19 3.85
CA ALA A 94 26.84 -7.56 4.31
C ALA A 94 26.54 -7.65 5.83
N CYS A 95 25.33 -8.12 6.17
CA CYS A 95 24.93 -8.41 7.54
C CYS A 95 25.35 -9.84 7.89
N ASN A 96 25.72 -10.08 9.15
CA ASN A 96 25.98 -11.43 9.68
C ASN A 96 24.83 -11.91 10.58
N LEU A 97 23.88 -11.04 10.95
CA LEU A 97 22.67 -11.42 11.66
C LEU A 97 21.41 -10.83 11.00
N ILE A 98 20.43 -11.68 10.72
CA ILE A 98 19.11 -11.31 10.24
C ILE A 98 18.08 -11.72 11.29
N ILE A 99 17.26 -10.78 11.74
CA ILE A 99 16.17 -11.03 12.67
C ILE A 99 14.85 -10.71 11.96
N LYS A 100 13.90 -11.65 12.00
CA LYS A 100 12.54 -11.48 11.50
C LYS A 100 11.63 -11.26 12.70
N TYR A 101 11.26 -10.02 12.97
CA TYR A 101 10.50 -9.65 14.14
C TYR A 101 9.00 -9.67 13.82
N ASN A 102 8.33 -10.71 14.31
CA ASN A 102 6.93 -11.07 14.05
C ASN A 102 6.53 -10.91 12.58
N ASN A 103 7.42 -11.31 11.67
CA ASN A 103 7.30 -11.04 10.24
C ASN A 103 7.79 -12.22 9.40
N THR A 104 6.86 -12.86 8.69
CA THR A 104 7.18 -13.83 7.65
C THR A 104 6.78 -13.29 6.27
N GLY A 105 7.67 -13.45 5.30
CA GLY A 105 7.47 -12.98 3.92
C GLY A 105 6.83 -14.03 3.01
N SER A 106 7.22 -14.00 1.74
CA SER A 106 7.01 -15.10 0.79
C SER A 106 8.24 -16.00 0.71
N GLU A 107 8.14 -17.13 0.02
CA GLU A 107 9.28 -17.99 -0.33
C GLU A 107 10.37 -17.21 -1.11
N ARG A 108 9.99 -16.19 -1.90
CA ARG A 108 10.94 -15.30 -2.58
C ARG A 108 11.67 -14.39 -1.60
N SER A 109 10.94 -13.83 -0.62
CA SER A 109 11.51 -13.00 0.44
C SER A 109 12.56 -13.77 1.25
N LEU A 110 12.38 -15.08 1.49
CA LEU A 110 13.37 -15.91 2.18
C LEU A 110 14.71 -15.94 1.45
N ILE A 111 14.68 -16.20 0.15
CA ILE A 111 15.87 -16.26 -0.71
C ILE A 111 16.57 -14.90 -0.75
N GLN A 112 15.82 -13.82 -0.90
CA GLN A 112 16.36 -12.46 -0.96
C GLN A 112 16.98 -12.03 0.35
N ARG A 113 16.31 -12.29 1.49
CA ARG A 113 16.85 -12.03 2.83
C ARG A 113 18.14 -12.82 3.04
N ARG A 114 18.21 -14.10 2.66
CA ARG A 114 19.46 -14.89 2.67
C ARG A 114 20.56 -14.24 1.83
N GLY A 115 20.21 -13.66 0.68
CA GLY A 115 21.14 -12.91 -0.17
C GLY A 115 21.74 -11.64 0.46
N ARG A 116 21.20 -11.16 1.59
CA ARG A 116 21.75 -10.05 2.41
C ARG A 116 22.71 -10.54 3.50
N ALA A 117 22.59 -11.81 3.88
CA ALA A 117 23.47 -12.50 4.82
C ALA A 117 24.74 -13.01 4.10
N ARG A 118 25.54 -12.07 3.55
CA ARG A 118 26.72 -12.41 2.72
C ARG A 118 28.00 -12.67 3.53
N ALA A 119 28.01 -12.33 4.82
CA ALA A 119 29.14 -12.61 5.69
C ALA A 119 29.24 -14.13 5.96
N LYS A 120 30.47 -14.66 6.09
CA LYS A 120 30.66 -16.05 6.53
C LYS A 120 29.99 -16.24 7.91
N ASN A 121 29.33 -17.38 8.11
CA ASN A 121 28.59 -17.72 9.34
C ASN A 121 27.38 -16.83 9.65
N SER A 122 26.74 -16.25 8.63
CA SER A 122 25.51 -15.48 8.83
C SER A 122 24.38 -16.31 9.43
N ARG A 123 23.64 -15.74 10.38
CA ARG A 123 22.49 -16.38 11.05
C ARG A 123 21.18 -15.66 10.71
N SER A 124 20.10 -16.42 10.58
CA SER A 124 18.73 -15.91 10.45
C SER A 124 17.89 -16.43 11.61
N ILE A 125 17.22 -15.53 12.32
CA ILE A 125 16.38 -15.83 13.49
C ILE A 125 14.95 -15.34 13.22
N LEU A 126 13.95 -16.17 13.48
CA LEU A 126 12.54 -15.78 13.52
C LEU A 126 12.12 -15.58 14.98
N LEU A 127 11.60 -14.40 15.28
CA LEU A 127 10.89 -14.13 16.53
C LEU A 127 9.41 -14.03 16.17
N ALA A 128 8.60 -15.01 16.57
CA ALA A 128 7.17 -15.07 16.27
C ALA A 128 6.38 -14.91 17.57
N LEU A 129 5.31 -14.12 17.54
CA LEU A 129 4.37 -13.99 18.67
C LEU A 129 3.38 -15.15 18.73
N ASP A 130 3.05 -15.73 17.57
CA ASP A 130 2.12 -16.85 17.47
C ASP A 130 2.64 -17.96 16.54
N GLY A 131 2.08 -19.16 16.71
CA GLY A 131 2.43 -20.32 15.89
C GLY A 131 2.00 -20.21 14.42
N SER A 132 1.16 -19.24 14.05
CA SER A 132 0.75 -19.04 12.65
C SER A 132 1.90 -18.50 11.80
N ILE A 133 2.73 -17.61 12.37
CA ILE A 133 3.91 -17.06 11.72
C ILE A 133 4.99 -18.14 11.55
N GLU A 134 5.19 -18.99 12.56
CA GLU A 134 6.09 -20.15 12.49
C GLU A 134 5.64 -21.13 11.39
N LYS A 135 4.37 -21.50 11.40
CA LYS A 135 3.81 -22.41 10.39
C LYS A 135 4.01 -21.88 8.98
N ARG A 136 3.71 -20.59 8.76
CA ARG A 136 3.88 -19.95 7.45
C ARG A 136 5.35 -19.86 7.03
N GLU A 137 6.27 -19.65 7.98
CA GLU A 137 7.70 -19.71 7.69
C GLU A 137 8.13 -21.11 7.23
N LEU A 138 7.65 -22.16 7.91
CA LEU A 138 7.94 -23.55 7.55
C LEU A 138 7.36 -23.90 6.17
N GLU A 139 6.15 -23.46 5.87
CA GLU A 139 5.53 -23.60 4.54
C GLU A 139 6.37 -22.89 3.46
N ASN A 140 6.89 -21.70 3.75
CA ASN A 140 7.75 -20.97 2.81
C ASN A 140 9.08 -21.70 2.56
N ILE A 141 9.68 -22.31 3.59
CA ILE A 141 10.88 -23.15 3.44
C ILE A 141 10.59 -24.36 2.55
N GLN A 142 9.45 -25.02 2.75
CA GLN A 142 9.02 -26.15 1.93
C GLN A 142 8.78 -25.73 0.47
N LYS A 143 8.15 -24.57 0.24
CA LYS A 143 7.95 -24.01 -1.11
C LYS A 143 9.28 -23.69 -1.80
N GLU A 144 10.26 -23.15 -1.07
CA GLU A 144 11.61 -22.90 -1.59
C GLU A 144 12.27 -24.20 -2.06
N GLU A 145 12.16 -25.28 -1.28
CA GLU A 145 12.70 -26.59 -1.66
C GLU A 145 11.95 -27.20 -2.85
N LEU A 146 10.62 -27.10 -2.86
CA LEU A 146 9.82 -27.53 -4.00
C LEU A 146 10.21 -26.77 -5.27
N MET A 147 10.45 -25.46 -5.18
CA MET A 147 10.90 -24.65 -6.30
C MET A 147 12.27 -25.14 -6.82
N ARG A 148 13.22 -25.48 -5.94
CA ARG A 148 14.51 -26.06 -6.35
C ARG A 148 14.34 -27.41 -7.04
N LEU A 149 13.47 -28.27 -6.52
CA LEU A 149 13.14 -29.56 -7.13
C LEU A 149 12.52 -29.38 -8.52
N CYS A 150 11.57 -28.45 -8.67
CA CYS A 150 10.96 -28.12 -9.95
C CYS A 150 11.99 -27.59 -10.95
N LEU A 151 12.89 -26.69 -10.55
CA LEU A 151 13.95 -26.17 -11.43
C LEU A 151 14.87 -27.29 -11.92
N ARG A 152 15.30 -28.20 -11.03
CA ARG A 152 16.08 -29.37 -11.43
C ARG A 152 15.31 -30.25 -12.41
N HIS A 153 14.04 -30.51 -12.14
CA HIS A 153 13.20 -31.30 -13.04
C HIS A 153 13.01 -30.63 -14.41
N ILE A 154 12.85 -29.30 -14.46
CA ILE A 154 12.76 -28.55 -15.72
C ILE A 154 14.07 -28.68 -16.51
N GLN A 155 15.22 -28.59 -15.84
CA GLN A 155 16.53 -28.75 -16.46
C GLN A 155 16.78 -30.15 -17.04
N THR A 156 16.07 -31.18 -16.57
CA THR A 156 16.15 -32.53 -17.17
C THR A 156 15.36 -32.70 -18.48
N LYS A 157 14.53 -31.73 -18.86
CA LYS A 157 13.70 -31.82 -20.07
C LYS A 157 14.51 -31.42 -21.31
N SER A 158 14.24 -32.09 -22.42
CA SER A 158 14.80 -31.69 -23.71
C SER A 158 14.21 -30.36 -24.20
N GLU A 159 14.88 -29.71 -25.15
CA GLU A 159 14.40 -28.46 -25.75
C GLU A 159 13.01 -28.63 -26.40
N GLU A 160 12.78 -29.77 -27.07
CA GLU A 160 11.49 -30.08 -27.71
C GLU A 160 10.37 -30.28 -26.67
N GLN A 161 10.64 -31.04 -25.60
CA GLN A 161 9.69 -31.20 -24.50
C GLN A 161 9.35 -29.86 -23.84
N MET A 162 10.34 -28.99 -23.68
CA MET A 162 10.13 -27.67 -23.10
C MET A 162 9.28 -26.78 -24.00
N LYS A 163 9.54 -26.77 -25.32
CA LYS A 163 8.72 -26.04 -26.31
C LYS A 163 7.26 -26.47 -26.26
N ASN A 164 7.00 -27.78 -26.21
CA ASN A 164 5.64 -28.32 -26.15
C ASN A 164 4.90 -27.89 -24.88
N LEU A 165 5.56 -27.96 -23.71
CA LEU A 165 5.00 -27.50 -22.44
C LEU A 165 4.70 -26.00 -22.44
N VAL A 166 5.58 -25.17 -23.02
CA VAL A 166 5.35 -23.73 -23.13
C VAL A 166 4.14 -23.45 -24.03
N HIS A 167 4.04 -24.09 -25.19
CA HIS A 167 2.89 -23.91 -26.10
C HIS A 167 1.57 -24.36 -25.47
N GLU A 168 1.57 -25.45 -24.70
CA GLU A 168 0.41 -25.89 -23.93
C GLU A 168 -0.01 -24.85 -22.90
N LYS A 169 0.93 -24.33 -22.10
CA LYS A 169 0.65 -23.28 -21.12
C LYS A 169 0.16 -21.98 -21.75
N ILE A 170 0.71 -21.59 -22.90
CA ILE A 170 0.23 -20.41 -23.65
C ILE A 170 -1.23 -20.61 -24.07
N ARG A 171 -1.59 -21.79 -24.59
CA ARG A 171 -2.97 -22.11 -24.98
C ARG A 171 -3.91 -22.09 -23.78
N GLU A 172 -3.52 -22.71 -22.67
CA GLU A 172 -4.27 -22.71 -21.42
C GLU A 172 -4.52 -21.29 -20.91
N HIS A 173 -3.47 -20.46 -20.82
CA HIS A 173 -3.61 -19.06 -20.40
C HIS A 173 -4.46 -18.23 -21.36
N LYS A 174 -4.41 -18.51 -22.66
CA LYS A 174 -5.28 -17.85 -23.65
C LYS A 174 -6.75 -18.21 -23.41
N ALA A 175 -7.07 -19.50 -23.23
CA ALA A 175 -8.43 -19.97 -22.95
C ALA A 175 -8.98 -19.41 -21.64
N LEU A 176 -8.15 -19.32 -20.59
CA LEU A 176 -8.53 -18.68 -19.32
C LEU A 176 -8.87 -17.20 -19.50
N ARG A 177 -8.07 -16.46 -20.30
CA ARG A 177 -8.34 -15.05 -20.61
C ARG A 177 -9.63 -14.86 -21.41
N GLU A 178 -9.88 -15.72 -22.39
CA GLU A 178 -11.11 -15.70 -23.20
C GLU A 178 -12.35 -15.98 -22.35
N THR A 179 -12.28 -17.00 -21.48
CA THR A 179 -13.36 -17.30 -20.51
C THR A 179 -13.62 -16.14 -19.57
N ALA A 180 -12.57 -15.53 -19.00
CA ALA A 180 -12.71 -14.38 -18.11
C ALA A 180 -13.32 -13.16 -18.83
N LEU A 181 -12.97 -12.95 -20.10
CA LEU A 181 -13.56 -11.89 -20.93
C LEU A 181 -15.03 -12.16 -21.24
N ALA A 182 -15.39 -13.40 -21.57
CA ALA A 182 -16.77 -13.80 -21.81
C ALA A 182 -17.64 -13.60 -20.56
N GLN A 183 -17.19 -14.07 -19.40
CA GLN A 183 -17.86 -13.85 -18.11
C GLN A 183 -18.02 -12.35 -17.80
N ARG A 184 -17.01 -11.53 -18.12
CA ARG A 184 -17.09 -10.08 -17.93
C ARG A 184 -18.13 -9.45 -18.86
N LYS A 185 -18.23 -9.90 -20.11
CA LYS A 185 -19.21 -9.41 -21.09
C LYS A 185 -20.64 -9.80 -20.69
N GLU A 186 -20.84 -11.04 -20.26
CA GLU A 186 -22.14 -11.54 -19.77
C GLU A 186 -22.59 -10.77 -18.52
N ARG A 187 -21.70 -10.58 -17.54
CA ARG A 187 -22.01 -9.74 -16.36
C ARG A 187 -22.38 -8.31 -16.73
N ARG A 188 -21.69 -7.71 -17.72
CA ARG A 188 -22.03 -6.37 -18.21
C ARG A 188 -23.45 -6.34 -18.78
N ALA A 189 -23.84 -7.36 -19.54
CA ALA A 189 -25.18 -7.44 -20.11
C ALA A 189 -26.27 -7.58 -19.04
N LEU A 190 -26.06 -8.45 -18.04
CA LEU A 190 -27.01 -8.65 -16.93
C LEU A 190 -27.25 -7.41 -16.06
N LEU A 191 -26.22 -6.56 -15.93
CA LEU A 191 -26.27 -5.36 -15.08
C LEU A 191 -26.56 -4.07 -15.87
N ALA A 192 -26.71 -4.14 -17.20
CA ALA A 192 -26.88 -2.96 -18.06
C ALA A 192 -28.23 -2.25 -17.87
N GLU A 193 -29.26 -2.97 -17.40
CA GLU A 193 -30.61 -2.43 -17.26
C GLU A 193 -30.88 -1.76 -15.90
N ARG A 194 -29.93 -1.80 -14.95
CA ARG A 194 -30.13 -1.27 -13.59
C ARG A 194 -29.36 0.04 -13.40
N SER A 195 -30.09 1.11 -13.09
CA SER A 195 -29.51 2.41 -12.72
C SER A 195 -29.71 2.64 -11.22
N PHE A 196 -28.62 2.94 -10.50
CA PHE A 196 -28.65 3.20 -9.06
C PHE A 196 -28.23 4.63 -8.79
N ASP A 197 -28.81 5.21 -7.74
CA ASP A 197 -28.40 6.50 -7.23
C ASP A 197 -27.43 6.28 -6.05
N LEU A 198 -26.29 6.95 -6.07
CA LEU A 198 -25.32 6.90 -4.98
C LEU A 198 -25.58 8.11 -4.08
N CYS A 199 -25.92 7.84 -2.84
CA CYS A 199 -26.30 8.85 -1.85
C CYS A 199 -25.30 8.89 -0.70
N CYS A 200 -25.15 10.04 -0.05
CA CYS A 200 -24.30 10.19 1.12
C CYS A 200 -24.81 9.34 2.27
N ARG A 201 -23.93 8.55 2.89
CA ARG A 201 -24.31 7.68 4.01
C ARG A 201 -24.80 8.42 5.25
N MET A 202 -24.32 9.64 5.47
CA MET A 202 -24.64 10.40 6.68
C MET A 202 -25.97 11.16 6.59
N CYS A 203 -26.31 11.70 5.42
CA CYS A 203 -27.48 12.58 5.26
C CYS A 203 -28.45 12.12 4.16
N GLY A 204 -28.13 11.07 3.39
CA GLY A 204 -28.94 10.61 2.28
C GLY A 204 -28.92 11.52 1.04
N ALA A 205 -28.16 12.61 1.03
CA ALA A 205 -28.07 13.51 -0.12
C ALA A 205 -27.56 12.79 -1.37
N PHE A 206 -28.19 13.03 -2.53
CA PHE A 206 -27.76 12.48 -3.81
C PHE A 206 -26.35 12.99 -4.18
N ILE A 207 -25.47 12.08 -4.63
CA ILE A 207 -24.10 12.40 -5.06
C ILE A 207 -23.97 12.25 -6.58
N CYS A 208 -24.24 11.06 -7.11
CA CYS A 208 -24.13 10.75 -8.54
C CYS A 208 -24.89 9.47 -8.90
N LYS A 209 -25.02 9.19 -10.20
CA LYS A 209 -25.58 7.92 -10.67
C LYS A 209 -24.49 6.86 -10.82
N SER A 210 -24.90 5.59 -10.76
CA SER A 210 -24.03 4.45 -11.08
C SER A 210 -23.42 4.55 -12.48
N SER A 211 -24.16 5.14 -13.43
CA SER A 211 -23.72 5.37 -14.81
C SER A 211 -22.53 6.33 -14.93
N ASP A 212 -22.30 7.17 -13.93
CA ASP A 212 -21.24 8.20 -13.95
C ASP A 212 -19.97 7.73 -13.26
N MET A 213 -20.00 6.54 -12.63
CA MET A 213 -18.84 5.95 -11.98
C MET A 213 -17.89 5.31 -13.01
N ARG A 214 -16.60 5.54 -12.82
CA ARG A 214 -15.51 4.93 -13.60
C ARG A 214 -14.40 4.41 -12.68
N VAL A 215 -13.62 3.47 -13.19
CA VAL A 215 -12.36 3.03 -12.57
C VAL A 215 -11.18 3.70 -13.28
N ALA A 216 -10.36 4.42 -12.52
CA ALA A 216 -9.11 5.03 -12.94
C ALA A 216 -7.91 4.41 -12.20
N CYS A 217 -6.74 4.35 -12.83
CA CYS A 217 -5.49 3.84 -12.23
C CYS A 217 -5.69 2.50 -11.46
N GLU A 218 -6.46 1.58 -12.05
CA GLU A 218 -6.81 0.24 -11.54
C GLU A 218 -7.77 0.19 -10.34
N ASN A 219 -7.60 1.03 -9.31
CA ASN A 219 -8.34 0.94 -8.04
C ASN A 219 -8.95 2.27 -7.55
N GLN A 220 -9.00 3.31 -8.37
CA GLN A 220 -9.64 4.58 -8.01
C GLN A 220 -11.03 4.67 -8.63
N TYR A 221 -12.07 4.69 -7.80
CA TYR A 221 -13.46 4.82 -8.25
C TYR A 221 -13.83 6.29 -8.30
N VAL A 222 -13.92 6.84 -9.50
CA VAL A 222 -14.14 8.27 -9.76
C VAL A 222 -15.52 8.51 -10.33
N CYS A 223 -16.12 9.65 -9.97
CA CYS A 223 -17.34 10.13 -10.60
C CYS A 223 -16.99 11.08 -11.76
N CYS A 224 -17.55 10.80 -12.93
CA CYS A 224 -17.39 11.58 -14.16
C CYS A 224 -18.66 12.38 -14.53
N ASP A 225 -19.45 12.76 -13.52
CA ASP A 225 -20.56 13.70 -13.69
C ASP A 225 -20.03 15.14 -13.54
N PRO A 226 -20.12 16.00 -14.57
CA PRO A 226 -19.63 17.37 -14.50
C PRO A 226 -20.37 18.23 -13.47
N THR A 227 -21.60 17.86 -13.10
CA THR A 227 -22.43 18.60 -12.13
C THR A 227 -22.15 18.21 -10.67
N ILE A 228 -21.27 17.23 -10.42
CA ILE A 228 -20.98 16.76 -9.06
C ILE A 228 -20.50 17.88 -8.13
N TRP A 229 -19.77 18.85 -8.67
CA TRP A 229 -19.23 19.99 -7.92
C TRP A 229 -20.31 20.90 -7.30
N GLU A 230 -21.55 20.83 -7.82
CA GLU A 230 -22.69 21.52 -7.20
C GLU A 230 -23.10 20.86 -5.88
N ARG A 231 -22.84 19.55 -5.73
CA ARG A 231 -23.28 18.71 -4.60
C ARG A 231 -22.17 18.41 -3.59
N ILE A 232 -20.92 18.59 -3.99
CA ILE A 232 -19.75 18.42 -3.12
C ILE A 232 -18.99 19.73 -2.93
N GLU A 233 -18.34 19.87 -1.79
CA GLU A 233 -17.42 20.95 -1.51
C GLU A 233 -15.97 20.45 -1.54
N PRO A 234 -15.16 20.86 -2.52
CA PRO A 234 -13.76 20.51 -2.57
C PRO A 234 -12.95 21.28 -1.52
N ARG A 235 -12.07 20.59 -0.77
CA ARG A 235 -11.11 21.24 0.12
C ARG A 235 -9.71 20.65 -0.07
N VAL A 236 -8.70 21.52 -0.08
CA VAL A 236 -7.29 21.10 -0.06
C VAL A 236 -7.01 20.39 1.25
N HIS A 237 -6.19 19.35 1.22
CA HIS A 237 -5.82 18.59 2.40
C HIS A 237 -4.31 18.40 2.46
N SER A 238 -3.69 18.56 3.63
CA SER A 238 -2.23 18.49 3.82
C SER A 238 -1.59 17.16 3.45
N SER A 239 -2.39 16.12 3.21
CA SER A 239 -1.94 14.77 2.83
C SER A 239 -1.87 14.54 1.31
N SER A 240 -1.82 15.59 0.50
CA SER A 240 -1.66 15.51 -0.95
C SER A 240 -0.37 14.78 -1.35
N LYS A 241 -0.44 13.87 -2.32
CA LYS A 241 0.66 13.00 -2.76
C LYS A 241 0.55 12.67 -4.24
N ALA A 242 1.69 12.54 -4.92
CA ALA A 242 1.74 11.96 -6.25
C ALA A 242 1.54 10.44 -6.18
N ILE A 243 0.66 9.88 -7.01
CA ILE A 243 0.35 8.46 -7.09
C ILE A 243 0.42 8.04 -8.56
N SER A 244 1.55 7.46 -8.97
CA SER A 244 1.78 7.03 -10.35
C SER A 244 1.53 8.19 -11.34
N ILE A 245 0.52 8.08 -12.21
CA ILE A 245 0.12 9.09 -13.19
C ILE A 245 -0.90 10.12 -12.67
N ALA A 246 -1.40 9.96 -11.44
CA ALA A 246 -2.39 10.83 -10.82
C ALA A 246 -1.82 11.61 -9.64
N THR A 247 -2.36 12.81 -9.37
CA THR A 247 -1.99 13.60 -8.20
C THR A 247 -3.18 13.74 -7.27
N LEU A 248 -3.03 13.33 -6.01
CA LEU A 248 -4.03 13.56 -4.97
C LEU A 248 -3.89 15.00 -4.47
N VAL A 249 -4.96 15.79 -4.55
CA VAL A 249 -4.93 17.25 -4.28
C VAL A 249 -5.86 17.71 -3.16
N GLY A 250 -6.81 16.87 -2.74
CA GLY A 250 -7.78 17.28 -1.74
C GLY A 250 -8.81 16.21 -1.40
N LYS A 251 -9.85 16.64 -0.69
CA LYS A 251 -10.99 15.81 -0.29
C LYS A 251 -12.31 16.52 -0.66
N PRO A 252 -13.28 15.79 -1.25
CA PRO A 252 -14.63 16.28 -1.46
C PRO A 252 -15.50 16.01 -0.23
N TYR A 253 -16.22 17.03 0.22
CA TYR A 253 -17.14 16.97 1.35
C TYR A 253 -18.58 17.06 0.87
N CYS A 254 -19.50 16.34 1.51
CA CYS A 254 -20.93 16.43 1.18
C CYS A 254 -21.49 17.78 1.62
N LYS A 255 -22.14 18.52 0.71
CA LYS A 255 -22.86 19.76 1.07
C LYS A 255 -24.13 19.50 1.87
N GLY A 256 -24.69 18.29 1.77
CA GLY A 256 -25.93 17.91 2.45
C GLY A 256 -27.18 18.19 1.63
N THR A 257 -28.32 18.24 2.29
CA THR A 257 -29.64 18.55 1.70
C THR A 257 -30.10 19.93 2.19
N GLU A 258 -31.18 20.47 1.61
CA GLU A 258 -31.81 21.71 2.10
C GLU A 258 -32.19 21.64 3.60
N SER A 259 -32.39 20.42 4.11
CA SER A 259 -32.78 20.14 5.49
C SER A 259 -31.62 19.70 6.42
N CYS A 260 -30.40 19.50 5.90
CA CYS A 260 -29.28 18.94 6.68
C CYS A 260 -27.92 19.37 6.14
N GLU A 261 -27.15 20.13 6.93
CA GLU A 261 -25.73 20.36 6.68
C GLU A 261 -24.90 19.14 7.12
N CYS A 262 -24.22 18.49 6.17
CA CYS A 262 -23.59 17.18 6.41
C CYS A 262 -22.08 17.27 6.69
N ASN A 263 -21.32 17.80 5.73
CA ASN A 263 -19.86 17.90 5.81
C ASN A 263 -19.12 16.54 5.95
N GLU A 264 -19.70 15.44 5.49
CA GLU A 264 -19.04 14.12 5.46
C GLU A 264 -18.01 14.04 4.33
N ALA A 265 -16.83 13.46 4.60
CA ALA A 265 -15.79 13.27 3.59
C ALA A 265 -16.13 12.10 2.66
N ILE A 266 -16.44 12.39 1.39
CA ILE A 266 -16.90 11.37 0.42
C ILE A 266 -15.73 10.56 -0.13
N GLY A 267 -14.53 11.13 -0.21
CA GLY A 267 -13.37 10.45 -0.76
C GLY A 267 -12.17 11.37 -0.89
N THR A 268 -11.59 11.41 -2.08
CA THR A 268 -10.44 12.24 -2.42
C THR A 268 -10.61 12.92 -3.78
N ILE A 269 -9.85 13.97 -4.07
CA ILE A 269 -9.83 14.59 -5.39
C ILE A 269 -8.50 14.24 -6.04
N ILE A 270 -8.55 13.61 -7.20
CA ILE A 270 -7.38 13.28 -8.00
C ILE A 270 -7.33 14.16 -9.24
N ARG A 271 -6.12 14.52 -9.66
CA ARG A 271 -5.86 15.13 -10.96
C ARG A 271 -5.24 14.10 -11.88
N LEU A 272 -5.90 13.82 -12.99
CA LEU A 272 -5.50 12.82 -13.98
C LEU A 272 -5.59 13.43 -15.38
N TYR A 273 -4.48 13.45 -16.11
CA TYR A 273 -4.39 14.03 -17.48
C TYR A 273 -5.00 15.43 -17.65
N GLY A 274 -4.92 16.29 -16.63
CA GLY A 274 -5.53 17.62 -16.67
C GLY A 274 -6.86 17.74 -15.95
N ALA A 275 -7.64 16.65 -15.87
CA ALA A 275 -8.96 16.69 -15.28
C ALA A 275 -8.92 16.47 -13.77
N PHE A 276 -9.72 17.24 -13.04
CA PHE A 276 -10.00 16.99 -11.62
C PHE A 276 -11.16 16.01 -11.51
N LEU A 277 -10.95 14.91 -10.79
CA LEU A 277 -11.89 13.82 -10.63
C LEU A 277 -12.11 13.55 -9.14
N PRO A 278 -13.35 13.69 -8.63
CA PRO A 278 -13.68 13.26 -7.28
C PRO A 278 -13.77 11.73 -7.24
N THR A 279 -12.98 11.12 -6.36
CA THR A 279 -13.13 9.72 -5.98
C THR A 279 -14.23 9.57 -4.95
N ILE A 280 -14.93 8.44 -5.01
CA ILE A 280 -16.01 8.10 -4.10
C ILE A 280 -15.60 6.88 -3.28
N SER A 281 -15.65 7.00 -1.96
CA SER A 281 -15.41 5.90 -1.03
C SER A 281 -16.68 5.07 -0.86
N ALA A 282 -16.60 3.75 -1.05
CA ALA A 282 -17.72 2.85 -0.78
C ALA A 282 -18.25 2.99 0.66
N ARG A 283 -17.42 3.40 1.63
CA ARG A 283 -17.82 3.59 3.04
C ARG A 283 -18.63 4.86 3.29
N ALA A 284 -18.54 5.84 2.39
CA ALA A 284 -19.18 7.15 2.52
C ALA A 284 -20.53 7.23 1.79
N ILE A 285 -20.93 6.15 1.10
CA ILE A 285 -22.12 6.13 0.26
C ILE A 285 -23.09 5.00 0.65
N VAL A 286 -24.33 5.18 0.24
CA VAL A 286 -25.38 4.16 0.15
C VAL A 286 -25.83 4.08 -1.30
N VAL A 287 -26.05 2.85 -1.79
CA VAL A 287 -26.54 2.61 -3.15
C VAL A 287 -28.05 2.43 -3.09
N ASP A 288 -28.78 3.41 -3.61
CA ASP A 288 -30.24 3.41 -3.68
C ASP A 288 -30.71 2.81 -5.01
N ASP A 289 -31.69 1.92 -4.91
CA ASP A 289 -32.30 1.22 -6.03
C ASP A 289 -33.74 1.70 -6.17
N LYS A 290 -34.03 2.45 -7.24
CA LYS A 290 -35.37 3.01 -7.46
C LYS A 290 -36.40 1.93 -7.80
N ASP A 291 -35.96 0.75 -8.23
CA ASP A 291 -36.85 -0.37 -8.58
C ASP A 291 -37.22 -1.22 -7.34
N GLU A 292 -36.42 -1.16 -6.26
CA GLU A 292 -36.69 -1.79 -4.95
C GLU A 292 -36.51 -0.78 -3.79
N PRO A 293 -37.40 0.23 -3.66
CA PRO A 293 -37.29 1.22 -2.59
C PRO A 293 -37.41 0.55 -1.21
N GLY A 294 -36.40 0.74 -0.36
CA GLY A 294 -36.40 0.26 1.03
C GLY A 294 -35.34 -0.79 1.38
N ARG A 295 -34.53 -1.26 0.41
CA ARG A 295 -33.40 -2.18 0.68
C ARG A 295 -32.04 -1.47 0.68
N MET A 296 -31.95 -0.36 1.42
CA MET A 296 -30.68 0.36 1.64
C MET A 296 -29.70 -0.56 2.36
N ARG A 297 -28.62 -0.97 1.67
CA ARG A 297 -27.55 -1.79 2.25
C ARG A 297 -26.23 -1.02 2.24
N ASP A 298 -25.63 -0.91 3.41
CA ASP A 298 -24.31 -0.34 3.63
C ASP A 298 -23.22 -1.32 3.14
N GLU A 299 -22.87 -1.26 1.85
CA GLU A 299 -21.75 -2.03 1.32
C GLU A 299 -20.43 -1.24 1.39
N LYS A 300 -19.49 -1.72 2.20
CA LYS A 300 -18.24 -0.98 2.51
C LYS A 300 -17.10 -1.23 1.51
N LYS A 301 -17.35 -2.01 0.46
CA LYS A 301 -16.34 -2.49 -0.50
C LYS A 301 -16.84 -2.36 -1.94
N TRP A 302 -16.07 -1.67 -2.77
CA TRP A 302 -16.38 -1.53 -4.19
C TRP A 302 -16.36 -2.87 -4.94
N GLU A 303 -15.56 -3.85 -4.52
CA GLU A 303 -15.55 -5.17 -5.15
C GLU A 303 -16.89 -5.89 -5.00
N THR A 304 -17.61 -5.64 -3.90
CA THR A 304 -18.96 -6.18 -3.68
C THR A 304 -19.99 -5.40 -4.49
N ILE A 305 -19.96 -4.07 -4.42
CA ILE A 305 -20.88 -3.21 -5.19
C ILE A 305 -20.77 -3.49 -6.70
N SER A 306 -19.54 -3.54 -7.22
CA SER A 306 -19.30 -3.79 -8.65
C SER A 306 -19.68 -5.22 -9.08
N ARG A 307 -19.73 -6.17 -8.15
CA ARG A 307 -20.10 -7.57 -8.42
C ARG A 307 -21.61 -7.78 -8.38
N GLU A 308 -22.30 -7.09 -7.48
CA GLU A 308 -23.70 -7.40 -7.14
C GLU A 308 -24.71 -6.35 -7.61
N LYS A 309 -24.28 -5.12 -7.89
CA LYS A 309 -25.17 -3.99 -8.19
C LYS A 309 -25.05 -3.54 -9.64
N PHE A 310 -23.90 -2.99 -10.03
CA PHE A 310 -23.67 -2.46 -11.37
C PHE A 310 -22.22 -2.61 -11.80
N PHE A 311 -21.97 -2.69 -13.10
CA PHE A 311 -20.63 -2.79 -13.64
C PHE A 311 -19.99 -1.41 -13.80
N ILE A 312 -18.80 -1.21 -13.23
CA ILE A 312 -18.07 0.06 -13.31
C ILE A 312 -17.04 -0.02 -14.43
N GLU A 313 -17.15 0.88 -15.41
CA GLU A 313 -16.31 0.87 -16.59
C GLU A 313 -14.97 1.57 -16.35
N PRO A 314 -13.89 1.18 -17.04
CA PRO A 314 -12.67 1.97 -17.05
C PRO A 314 -12.95 3.39 -17.58
N ILE A 315 -12.27 4.39 -17.01
CA ILE A 315 -12.37 5.77 -17.48
C ILE A 315 -11.95 5.88 -18.96
N THR A 316 -12.72 6.64 -19.75
CA THR A 316 -12.46 6.85 -21.18
C THR A 316 -11.94 8.26 -21.46
N GLU A 317 -11.39 8.49 -22.66
CA GLU A 317 -10.99 9.82 -23.11
C GLU A 317 -12.17 10.81 -23.14
N ARG A 318 -13.39 10.32 -23.43
CA ARG A 318 -14.61 11.12 -23.41
C ARG A 318 -14.91 11.62 -22.00
N ASP A 319 -14.85 10.73 -21.01
CA ASP A 319 -15.09 11.08 -19.60
C ASP A 319 -14.07 12.14 -19.13
N LEU A 320 -12.80 11.98 -19.49
CA LEU A 320 -11.74 12.97 -19.20
C LEU A 320 -12.02 14.33 -19.84
N LYS A 321 -12.42 14.38 -21.11
CA LYS A 321 -12.75 15.64 -21.81
C LYS A 321 -13.92 16.37 -21.14
N VAL A 322 -14.95 15.64 -20.70
CA VAL A 322 -16.08 16.21 -19.96
C VAL A 322 -15.62 16.79 -18.63
N MET A 323 -14.79 16.05 -17.88
CA MET A 323 -14.35 16.48 -16.56
C MET A 323 -13.25 17.55 -16.58
N LEU A 324 -12.52 17.70 -17.69
CA LEU A 324 -11.43 18.67 -17.83
C LEU A 324 -11.87 20.11 -17.52
N ALA A 325 -13.04 20.50 -18.02
CA ALA A 325 -13.58 21.85 -17.79
C ALA A 325 -14.62 21.91 -16.65
N ALA A 326 -15.04 20.77 -16.09
CA ALA A 326 -16.15 20.71 -15.15
C ALA A 326 -15.92 21.58 -13.90
N LEU A 327 -14.77 21.41 -13.23
CA LEU A 327 -14.44 22.20 -12.05
C LEU A 327 -14.21 23.68 -12.40
N LEU A 328 -13.56 23.95 -13.54
CA LEU A 328 -13.28 25.32 -13.99
C LEU A 328 -14.58 26.10 -14.27
N ASN A 329 -15.55 25.43 -14.88
CA ASN A 329 -16.87 26.00 -15.18
C ASN A 329 -17.70 26.22 -13.91
N TYR A 330 -17.59 25.32 -12.93
CA TYR A 330 -18.24 25.47 -11.64
C TYR A 330 -17.62 26.59 -10.79
N SER A 331 -16.30 26.59 -10.60
CA SER A 331 -15.58 27.60 -9.82
C SER A 331 -14.13 27.76 -10.30
N LYS A 332 -13.86 28.90 -10.93
CA LYS A 332 -12.50 29.30 -11.34
C LYS A 332 -11.55 29.42 -10.16
N GLU A 333 -12.05 29.93 -9.03
CA GLU A 333 -11.26 30.07 -7.80
C GLU A 333 -10.81 28.71 -7.29
N MET A 334 -11.73 27.76 -7.14
CA MET A 334 -11.38 26.42 -6.66
C MET A 334 -10.50 25.66 -7.63
N HIS A 335 -10.70 25.84 -8.94
CA HIS A 335 -9.79 25.29 -9.95
C HIS A 335 -8.36 25.80 -9.76
N CYS A 336 -8.17 27.11 -9.58
CA CYS A 336 -6.86 27.70 -9.34
C CYS A 336 -6.22 27.20 -8.03
N VAL A 337 -7.02 27.08 -6.96
CA VAL A 337 -6.56 26.55 -5.68
C VAL A 337 -6.04 25.12 -5.79
N LEU A 338 -6.79 24.23 -6.48
CA LEU A 338 -6.36 22.85 -6.67
C LEU A 338 -5.17 22.73 -7.62
N GLU A 339 -5.09 23.53 -8.69
CA GLU A 339 -3.91 23.56 -9.57
C GLU A 339 -2.65 24.02 -8.82
N ALA A 340 -2.76 25.02 -7.94
CA ALA A 340 -1.63 25.43 -7.10
C ALA A 340 -1.17 24.28 -6.18
N GLU A 341 -2.09 23.51 -5.61
CA GLU A 341 -1.74 22.34 -4.79
C GLU A 341 -1.03 21.26 -5.61
N VAL A 342 -1.44 21.02 -6.86
CA VAL A 342 -0.75 20.08 -7.77
C VAL A 342 0.70 20.48 -7.96
N GLN A 343 0.94 21.76 -8.22
CA GLN A 343 2.27 22.31 -8.41
C GLN A 343 3.11 22.13 -7.14
N MET A 344 2.54 22.43 -5.96
CA MET A 344 3.22 22.22 -4.67
C MET A 344 3.53 20.74 -4.38
N VAL A 345 2.67 19.81 -4.80
CA VAL A 345 2.92 18.37 -4.65
C VAL A 345 4.05 17.92 -5.57
N ALA A 346 4.08 18.39 -6.82
CA ALA A 346 5.15 18.11 -7.76
C ALA A 346 6.50 18.63 -7.26
N GLU A 347 6.54 19.85 -6.72
CA GLU A 347 7.75 20.43 -6.13
C GLU A 347 8.24 19.65 -4.91
N ARG A 348 7.33 19.23 -4.01
CA ARG A 348 7.66 18.36 -2.87
C ARG A 348 8.24 17.02 -3.35
N ALA A 349 7.62 16.38 -4.34
CA ALA A 349 8.10 15.12 -4.89
C ALA A 349 9.49 15.25 -5.54
N VAL A 350 9.75 16.35 -6.27
CA VAL A 350 11.08 16.64 -6.84
C VAL A 350 12.11 16.92 -5.76
N ALA A 351 11.75 17.66 -4.71
CA ALA A 351 12.63 17.94 -3.58
C ALA A 351 13.04 16.66 -2.84
N ASP A 352 12.08 15.76 -2.60
CA ASP A 352 12.32 14.46 -1.98
C ASP A 352 13.22 13.58 -2.87
N ALA A 353 12.95 13.50 -4.17
CA ALA A 353 13.81 12.78 -5.12
C ALA A 353 15.23 13.37 -5.21
N LYS A 354 15.37 14.70 -5.11
CA LYS A 354 16.70 15.36 -5.04
C LYS A 354 17.42 15.06 -3.73
N ARG A 355 16.71 14.96 -2.61
CA ARG A 355 17.29 14.54 -1.31
C ARG A 355 17.81 13.11 -1.39
N GLU A 356 17.03 12.20 -1.95
CA GLU A 356 17.45 10.81 -2.19
C GLU A 356 18.68 10.74 -3.09
N ARG A 357 18.70 11.46 -4.23
CA ARG A 357 19.87 11.50 -5.12
C ARG A 357 21.11 12.15 -4.50
N LYS A 358 20.96 13.25 -3.75
CA LYS A 358 22.10 13.86 -3.04
C LYS A 358 22.65 12.92 -1.97
N HIS A 359 21.80 12.12 -1.34
CA HIS A 359 22.26 11.09 -0.42
C HIS A 359 23.10 10.05 -1.16
N VAL A 360 22.64 9.57 -2.31
CA VAL A 360 23.37 8.60 -3.16
C VAL A 360 24.70 9.16 -3.68
N ILE A 361 24.74 10.40 -4.19
CA ILE A 361 25.94 11.00 -4.80
C ILE A 361 27.03 11.32 -3.76
N LYS A 362 26.65 11.72 -2.54
CA LYS A 362 27.63 11.94 -1.46
C LYS A 362 28.39 10.67 -1.08
N TYR A 363 27.79 9.50 -1.25
CA TYR A 363 28.46 8.22 -0.97
C TYR A 363 29.33 7.71 -2.13
N THR A 364 29.27 8.31 -3.32
CA THR A 364 30.08 7.89 -4.49
C THR A 364 31.32 8.75 -4.75
N ILE A 365 31.51 9.85 -4.02
CA ILE A 365 32.64 10.80 -4.24
C ILE A 365 33.73 10.68 -3.16
N ASP A 366 33.46 9.97 -2.05
CA ASP A 366 34.43 9.71 -0.98
C ASP A 366 34.98 8.25 -1.03
N ASP A 367 35.48 7.82 -2.20
CA ASP A 367 36.31 6.61 -2.36
C ASP A 367 37.65 6.95 -3.05
#